data_AF-A0A7S1QZK5-F1
#
_entry.id   AF-A0A7S1QZK5-F1
#
_cell.length_a   1.000
_cell.length_b   1.000
_cell.length_c   1.000
_cell.angle_alpha   90.00
_cell.angle_beta   90.00
_cell.angle_gamma   90.00
#
_symmetry.space_group_name_H-M   'P 1'
#
loop_
_entity.id
_entity.type
_entity.pdbx_description
1 polymer ?
#
loop_
_entity_poly.entity_id
_entity_poly.type
_entity_poly.pdbx_seq_one_letter_code
_entity_poly.pdbx_strand_id
1 'polypeptide(L)'
;IFNRQPSLHRISMMCHRARVLPYRTLRFNECCCAPYNADFDGDEMNIHLVQTDEARAEVHSLMSTVKNVITAKNGEPIIACIQDFLTASYLLTSRDTFLDRAEFTHFISHWLKQEVPELPPPAILRPVELWTGKQALEVLIRPNSNAPRLSFEATTRSYTGGDARHDCPAEGFAAFSHGSFVSGRLDKKLLGGGAKDGLFAHLNVAAGGKYSARVMARFARATSRWLMNYGFSLGLGDVSTTAELESRKKDVLSAAFAECDALIRSAADGTLDPLPGMSLAQTLESHLNAKLSEVRSKCGDAAVSVLGEHNAPLTMAVSGSKGSALNIAQMMACVGQQTVSGKRIKNSFIDRSLPHFPRHEVSPAARGFVANSFYSGLRPTEFFFHTMAGREGLVDTAVKTAETGYIYRRL
;
A
#
# COMPACT_ATOMS: atom_id res chain seq x y z
N ILE A 1 -17.63 22.05 -10.82
CA ILE A 1 -17.50 20.58 -10.76
C ILE A 1 -16.14 20.23 -11.34
N PHE A 2 -15.44 19.27 -10.75
CA PHE A 2 -14.10 18.83 -11.14
C PHE A 2 -14.14 17.33 -11.45
N ASN A 3 -13.57 16.92 -12.58
CA ASN A 3 -13.56 15.52 -13.01
C ASN A 3 -12.30 15.11 -13.77
N ARG A 4 -11.99 13.81 -13.70
CA ARG A 4 -10.99 13.13 -14.53
C ARG A 4 -11.71 12.18 -15.49
N GLN A 5 -11.26 12.15 -16.74
CA GLN A 5 -11.72 11.16 -17.72
C GLN A 5 -10.83 9.91 -17.67
N PRO A 6 -11.38 8.70 -17.88
CA PRO A 6 -12.80 8.39 -18.03
C PRO A 6 -13.54 8.43 -16.67
N SER A 7 -14.75 9.02 -16.65
CA SER A 7 -15.55 9.11 -15.42
C SER A 7 -16.39 7.84 -15.22
N LEU A 8 -15.79 6.83 -14.59
CA LEU A 8 -16.41 5.52 -14.36
C LEU A 8 -17.28 5.45 -13.10
N HIS A 9 -17.20 6.43 -12.21
CA HIS A 9 -17.98 6.44 -10.97
C HIS A 9 -18.56 7.82 -10.70
N ARG A 10 -19.66 7.88 -9.95
CA ARG A 10 -20.26 9.16 -9.51
C ARG A 10 -19.22 10.08 -8.86
N ILE A 11 -18.33 9.52 -8.06
CA ILE A 11 -17.26 10.24 -7.35
C ILE A 11 -16.12 10.71 -8.25
N SER A 12 -16.07 10.27 -9.51
CA SER A 12 -15.14 10.81 -10.50
C SER A 12 -15.55 12.21 -10.96
N MET A 13 -16.72 12.71 -10.52
CA MET A 13 -17.19 14.09 -10.68
C MET A 13 -17.62 14.65 -9.32
N MET A 14 -16.86 15.58 -8.76
CA MET A 14 -17.19 16.17 -7.44
C MET A 14 -17.10 17.70 -7.46
N CYS A 15 -17.80 18.32 -6.51
CA CYS A 15 -17.75 19.74 -6.26
C CYS A 15 -16.55 20.08 -5.36
N HIS A 16 -15.74 21.03 -5.82
CA HIS A 16 -14.68 21.65 -5.05
C HIS A 16 -14.93 23.15 -4.92
N ARG A 17 -14.38 23.75 -3.86
CA ARG A 17 -14.35 25.20 -3.71
C ARG A 17 -13.14 25.75 -4.46
N ALA A 18 -13.38 26.67 -5.39
CA ALA A 18 -12.30 27.33 -6.13
C ALA A 18 -11.47 28.22 -5.19
N ARG A 19 -10.15 28.14 -5.33
CA ARG A 19 -9.18 29.08 -4.76
C ARG A 19 -8.23 29.48 -5.89
N VAL A 20 -8.20 30.77 -6.20
CA VAL A 20 -7.28 31.30 -7.23
C VAL A 20 -5.86 31.28 -6.67
N LEU A 21 -4.96 30.67 -7.41
CA LEU A 21 -3.54 30.53 -7.10
C LEU A 21 -2.73 30.97 -8.33
N PRO A 22 -1.47 31.37 -8.15
CA PRO A 22 -0.57 31.59 -9.28
C PRO A 22 -0.32 30.29 -10.06
N TYR A 23 0.31 30.42 -11.24
CA TYR A 23 0.69 29.35 -12.17
C TYR A 23 -0.48 28.75 -12.99
N ARG A 24 -0.15 27.86 -13.94
CA ARG A 24 -1.07 27.33 -14.97
C ARG A 24 -1.46 25.86 -14.73
N THR A 25 -1.53 25.43 -13.48
CA THR A 25 -1.88 24.05 -13.12
C THR A 25 -3.04 23.99 -12.15
N LEU A 26 -3.87 22.96 -12.29
CA LEU A 26 -4.94 22.67 -11.33
C LEU A 26 -4.33 22.02 -10.10
N ARG A 27 -4.77 22.47 -8.91
CA ARG A 27 -4.27 21.97 -7.62
C ARG A 27 -5.45 21.50 -6.80
N PHE A 28 -5.35 20.29 -6.28
CA PHE A 28 -6.30 19.70 -5.36
C PHE A 28 -5.54 18.87 -4.31
N ASN A 29 -6.22 18.50 -3.23
CA ASN A 29 -5.61 17.75 -2.13
C ASN A 29 -5.31 16.31 -2.56
N GLU A 30 -4.12 15.80 -2.23
CA GLU A 30 -3.66 14.45 -2.56
C GLU A 30 -4.58 13.35 -1.99
N CYS A 31 -5.25 13.60 -0.86
CA CYS A 31 -6.25 12.67 -0.32
C CYS A 31 -7.44 12.43 -1.27
N CYS A 32 -7.66 13.32 -2.24
CA CYS A 32 -8.71 13.20 -3.25
C CYS A 32 -8.24 12.48 -4.53
N CYS A 33 -6.99 12.01 -4.63
CA CYS A 33 -6.50 11.35 -5.83
C CYS A 33 -7.21 10.03 -6.13
N ALA A 34 -7.51 9.23 -5.10
CA ALA A 34 -8.13 7.91 -5.27
C ALA A 34 -9.51 7.94 -5.98
N PRO A 35 -10.47 8.82 -5.62
CA PRO A 35 -11.73 8.96 -6.37
C PRO A 35 -11.57 9.29 -7.87
N TYR A 36 -10.50 10.01 -8.22
CA TYR A 36 -10.20 10.41 -9.60
C TYR A 36 -9.28 9.42 -10.33
N ASN A 37 -8.69 8.47 -9.58
CA ASN A 37 -7.61 7.62 -10.05
C ASN A 37 -6.46 8.41 -10.70
N ALA A 38 -6.09 9.54 -10.06
CA ALA A 38 -5.10 10.49 -10.58
C ALA A 38 -3.72 10.32 -9.93
N ASP A 39 -2.65 10.52 -10.69
CA ASP A 39 -1.27 10.31 -10.27
C ASP A 39 -0.25 11.33 -10.80
N PHE A 40 -0.64 12.59 -11.01
CA PHE A 40 0.23 13.78 -11.21
C PHE A 40 1.42 13.65 -12.19
N ASP A 41 1.40 12.66 -13.09
CA ASP A 41 2.47 12.34 -14.04
C ASP A 41 2.27 12.98 -15.43
N GLY A 42 1.28 13.88 -15.54
CA GLY A 42 0.83 14.49 -16.79
C GLY A 42 -0.68 14.53 -16.95
N ASP A 43 -1.42 14.04 -15.95
CA ASP A 43 -2.88 14.03 -15.92
C ASP A 43 -3.56 15.38 -16.24
N GLU A 44 -4.56 15.31 -17.11
CA GLU A 44 -5.46 16.42 -17.41
C GLU A 44 -6.81 16.23 -16.72
N MET A 45 -7.40 17.32 -16.23
CA MET A 45 -8.68 17.32 -15.54
C MET A 45 -9.55 18.48 -15.99
N ASN A 46 -10.86 18.24 -16.04
CA ASN A 46 -11.83 19.20 -16.54
C ASN A 46 -12.52 19.92 -15.39
N ILE A 47 -12.82 21.21 -15.62
CA ILE A 47 -13.61 22.04 -14.70
C ILE A 47 -14.86 22.52 -15.43
N HIS A 48 -16.01 22.27 -14.80
CA HIS A 48 -17.30 22.78 -15.24
C HIS A 48 -17.79 23.85 -14.25
N LEU A 49 -17.98 25.08 -14.70
CA LEU A 49 -18.53 26.17 -13.90
C LEU A 49 -20.05 26.13 -13.92
N VAL A 50 -20.66 25.98 -12.73
CA VAL A 50 -22.11 25.93 -12.56
C VAL A 50 -22.67 27.36 -12.55
N GLN A 51 -23.62 27.65 -13.44
CA GLN A 51 -24.09 29.01 -13.72
C GLN A 51 -25.26 29.45 -12.82
N THR A 52 -26.27 28.60 -12.62
CA THR A 52 -27.48 28.96 -11.86
C THR A 52 -27.30 28.73 -10.35
N ASP A 53 -27.93 29.57 -9.53
CA ASP A 53 -27.83 29.45 -8.07
C ASP A 53 -28.45 28.17 -7.52
N GLU A 54 -29.54 27.70 -8.13
CA GLU A 54 -30.17 26.42 -7.79
C GLU A 54 -29.19 25.25 -8.02
N ALA A 55 -28.57 25.17 -9.20
CA ALA A 55 -27.60 24.12 -9.49
C ALA A 55 -26.34 24.26 -8.61
N ARG A 56 -25.93 25.48 -8.25
CA ARG A 56 -24.82 25.70 -7.30
C ARG A 56 -25.16 25.13 -5.92
N ALA A 57 -26.38 25.34 -5.44
CA ALA A 57 -26.86 24.81 -4.17
C ALA A 57 -26.95 23.28 -4.19
N GLU A 58 -27.45 22.70 -5.28
CA GLU A 58 -27.52 21.24 -5.50
C GLU A 58 -26.13 20.61 -5.48
N VAL A 59 -25.22 21.12 -6.33
CA VAL A 59 -23.86 20.61 -6.46
C VAL A 59 -23.08 20.75 -5.15
N HIS A 60 -23.28 21.85 -4.41
CA HIS A 60 -22.69 22.03 -3.08
C HIS A 60 -23.26 21.05 -2.04
N SER A 61 -24.55 20.72 -2.16
CA SER A 61 -25.24 19.87 -1.19
C SER A 61 -25.13 18.38 -1.47
N LEU A 62 -24.93 17.95 -2.71
CA LEU A 62 -24.91 16.54 -3.08
C LEU A 62 -23.52 16.08 -3.54
N MET A 63 -22.85 16.89 -4.36
CA MET A 63 -21.59 16.49 -5.02
C MET A 63 -20.33 16.95 -4.28
N SER A 64 -20.46 17.63 -3.13
CA SER A 64 -19.30 18.11 -2.38
C SER A 64 -18.40 16.96 -1.90
N THR A 65 -17.09 17.15 -2.03
CA THR A 65 -16.09 16.17 -1.58
C THR A 65 -16.26 15.81 -0.11
N VAL A 66 -16.58 16.79 0.75
CA VAL A 66 -16.78 16.56 2.20
C VAL A 66 -18.00 15.69 2.50
N LYS A 67 -18.96 15.56 1.56
CA LYS A 67 -20.13 14.68 1.71
C LYS A 67 -19.93 13.32 1.06
N ASN A 68 -18.91 13.17 0.22
CA ASN A 68 -18.58 11.95 -0.51
C ASN A 68 -17.24 11.35 -0.04
N VAL A 69 -16.87 11.57 1.22
CA VAL A 69 -15.67 10.94 1.83
C VAL A 69 -15.82 9.42 1.88
N ILE A 70 -17.02 8.94 2.24
CA ILE A 70 -17.40 7.52 2.22
C ILE A 70 -18.17 7.23 0.94
N THR A 71 -17.81 6.14 0.27
CA THR A 71 -18.53 5.68 -0.93
C THR A 71 -19.77 4.85 -0.57
N ALA A 72 -20.85 5.06 -1.32
CA ALA A 72 -22.10 4.31 -1.16
C ALA A 72 -21.99 2.84 -1.61
N LYS A 73 -20.96 2.48 -2.40
CA LYS A 73 -20.79 1.13 -2.95
C LYS A 73 -20.58 0.07 -1.86
N ASN A 74 -19.74 0.38 -0.88
CA ASN A 74 -19.28 -0.58 0.13
C ASN A 74 -19.13 0.03 1.53
N GLY A 75 -19.49 1.31 1.71
CA GLY A 75 -19.40 2.00 3.00
C GLY A 75 -17.97 2.36 3.43
N GLU A 76 -16.99 2.28 2.52
CA GLU A 76 -15.59 2.55 2.82
C GLU A 76 -15.22 4.02 2.57
N PRO A 77 -14.27 4.59 3.34
CA PRO A 77 -13.62 5.84 2.96
C PRO A 77 -12.88 5.67 1.63
N ILE A 78 -13.19 6.54 0.66
CA ILE A 78 -12.48 6.61 -0.62
C ILE A 78 -11.56 7.83 -0.69
N ILE A 79 -11.96 8.94 -0.06
CA ILE A 79 -11.07 10.07 0.20
C ILE A 79 -10.37 9.76 1.52
N ALA A 80 -9.05 9.62 1.49
CA ALA A 80 -8.27 9.15 2.63
C ALA A 80 -6.80 9.54 2.49
N CYS A 81 -6.01 9.39 3.55
CA CYS A 81 -4.57 9.62 3.50
C CYS A 81 -3.89 8.55 2.63
N ILE A 82 -2.93 8.98 1.81
CA ILE A 82 -2.15 8.12 0.91
C ILE A 82 -0.66 8.47 0.99
N GLN A 83 0.19 7.59 0.45
CA GLN A 83 1.62 7.84 0.24
C GLN A 83 2.32 8.38 1.51
N ASP A 84 2.98 9.52 1.41
CA ASP A 84 3.80 10.14 2.46
C ASP A 84 3.02 10.37 3.76
N PHE A 85 1.73 10.68 3.67
CA PHE A 85 0.91 10.90 4.87
C PHE A 85 0.80 9.63 5.71
N LEU A 86 0.78 8.44 5.07
CA LEU A 86 0.73 7.16 5.75
C LEU A 86 2.08 6.82 6.38
N THR A 87 3.19 6.98 5.63
CA THR A 87 4.54 6.75 6.14
C THR A 87 4.84 7.66 7.33
N ALA A 88 4.55 8.96 7.20
CA ALA A 88 4.77 9.93 8.25
C ALA A 88 3.90 9.70 9.47
N SER A 89 2.62 9.34 9.30
CA SER A 89 1.74 8.99 10.43
C SER A 89 2.26 7.76 11.16
N TYR A 90 2.73 6.75 10.44
CA TYR A 90 3.29 5.53 11.00
C TYR A 90 4.55 5.81 11.84
N LEU A 91 5.48 6.60 11.31
CA LEU A 91 6.71 7.00 12.02
C LEU A 91 6.43 7.92 13.22
N LEU A 92 5.57 8.92 13.03
CA LEU A 92 5.21 9.87 14.09
C LEU A 92 4.51 9.18 15.27
N THR A 93 3.73 8.14 15.00
CA THR A 93 2.98 7.41 16.04
C THR A 93 3.76 6.26 16.66
N SER A 94 5.04 6.09 16.33
CA SER A 94 5.92 5.14 17.02
C SER A 94 6.08 5.51 18.50
N ARG A 95 6.24 4.51 19.38
CA ARG A 95 6.59 4.68 20.81
C ARG A 95 7.85 5.51 21.02
N ASP A 96 8.81 5.40 20.11
CA ASP A 96 10.13 6.04 20.26
C ASP A 96 10.14 7.50 19.79
N THR A 97 9.02 7.99 19.24
CA THR A 97 8.92 9.36 18.73
C THR A 97 8.44 10.31 19.82
N PHE A 98 9.39 11.08 20.35
CA PHE A 98 9.15 12.15 21.32
C PHE A 98 9.36 13.52 20.70
N LEU A 99 8.57 14.49 21.14
CA LEU A 99 8.66 15.89 20.77
C LEU A 99 8.89 16.71 22.03
N ASP A 100 9.86 17.62 21.99
CA ASP A 100 10.03 18.59 23.06
C ASP A 100 8.89 19.62 23.07
N ARG A 101 8.86 20.48 24.09
CA ARG A 101 7.82 21.53 24.21
C ARG A 101 7.78 22.46 22.99
N ALA A 102 8.93 22.81 22.42
CA ALA A 102 9.03 23.74 21.30
C ALA A 102 8.52 23.08 20.01
N GLU A 103 8.97 21.86 19.73
CA GLU A 103 8.54 21.04 18.60
C GLU A 103 7.05 20.74 18.65
N PHE A 104 6.54 20.30 19.81
CA PHE A 104 5.12 20.01 20.01
C PHE A 104 4.24 21.24 19.77
N THR A 105 4.61 22.38 20.36
CA THR A 105 3.86 23.63 20.21
C THR A 105 3.93 24.16 18.78
N HIS A 106 5.10 24.09 18.14
CA HIS A 106 5.29 24.47 16.74
C HIS A 106 4.47 23.59 15.80
N PHE A 107 4.46 22.28 16.05
CA PHE A 107 3.70 21.31 15.27
C PHE A 107 2.20 21.57 15.34
N ILE A 108 1.64 21.83 16.53
CA ILE A 108 0.19 22.01 16.69
C ILE A 108 -0.29 23.38 16.22
N SER A 109 0.43 24.45 16.58
CA SER A 109 0.01 25.85 16.34
C SER A 109 -0.30 26.16 14.88
N HIS A 110 0.40 25.54 13.93
CA HIS A 110 0.24 25.82 12.50
C HIS A 110 -1.10 25.32 11.91
N TRP A 111 -1.71 24.28 12.49
CA TRP A 111 -2.78 23.53 11.82
C TRP A 111 -4.17 23.75 12.39
N LEU A 112 -4.26 24.32 13.60
CA LEU A 112 -5.53 24.54 14.29
C LEU A 112 -6.22 25.85 13.89
N LYS A 113 -5.53 26.76 13.19
CA LYS A 113 -6.05 28.07 12.74
C LYS A 113 -6.63 28.87 13.91
N GLN A 114 -7.96 29.00 13.98
CA GLN A 114 -8.68 29.81 14.99
C GLN A 114 -9.11 28.98 16.21
N GLU A 115 -8.90 27.66 16.21
CA GLU A 115 -9.25 26.82 17.35
C GLU A 115 -8.13 26.88 18.39
N VAL A 116 -8.48 27.26 19.62
CA VAL A 116 -7.54 27.27 20.76
C VAL A 116 -7.40 25.84 21.26
N PRO A 117 -6.19 25.25 21.22
CA PRO A 117 -5.97 23.90 21.73
C PRO A 117 -5.95 23.85 23.26
N GLU A 118 -6.61 22.84 23.82
CA GLU A 118 -6.35 22.33 25.16
C GLU A 118 -5.15 21.37 25.08
N LEU A 119 -4.00 21.80 25.60
CA LEU A 119 -2.77 21.00 25.52
C LEU A 119 -2.78 19.91 26.60
N PRO A 120 -2.52 18.64 26.25
CA PRO A 120 -2.38 17.58 27.23
C PRO A 120 -1.09 17.74 28.05
N PRO A 121 -1.05 17.22 29.28
CA PRO A 121 0.20 17.13 30.03
C PRO A 121 1.23 16.28 29.26
N PRO A 122 2.54 16.58 29.39
CA PRO A 122 3.58 15.79 28.74
C PRO A 122 3.55 14.34 29.24
N ALA A 123 3.85 13.40 28.34
CA ALA A 123 3.94 11.98 28.70
C ALA A 123 5.11 11.71 29.65
N ILE A 124 6.21 12.46 29.51
CA ILE A 124 7.38 12.39 30.39
C ILE A 124 7.61 13.79 30.96
N LEU A 125 7.63 13.91 32.29
CA LEU A 125 7.81 15.19 33.01
C LEU A 125 9.27 15.48 33.40
N ARG A 126 10.07 14.44 33.64
CA ARG A 126 11.46 14.55 34.08
C ARG A 126 12.31 13.52 33.34
N PRO A 127 13.59 13.84 32.99
CA PRO A 127 14.31 15.08 33.27
C PRO A 127 13.88 16.27 32.38
N VAL A 128 13.29 15.99 31.22
CA VAL A 128 12.78 16.99 30.26
C VAL A 128 11.32 16.68 29.97
N GLU A 129 10.53 17.71 29.72
CA GLU A 129 9.14 17.57 29.30
C GLU A 129 9.06 17.10 27.84
N LEU A 130 8.55 15.88 27.64
CA LEU A 130 8.40 15.27 26.33
C LEU A 130 6.96 14.84 26.08
N TRP A 131 6.47 15.14 24.88
CA TRP A 131 5.18 14.67 24.36
C TRP A 131 5.42 13.58 23.34
N THR A 132 4.46 12.66 23.19
CA THR A 132 4.52 11.65 22.14
C THR A 132 3.89 12.18 20.85
N GLY A 133 4.26 11.61 19.70
CA GLY A 133 3.57 11.93 18.45
C GLY A 133 2.09 11.52 18.46
N LYS A 134 1.70 10.52 19.27
CA LYS A 134 0.30 10.15 19.52
C LYS A 134 -0.48 11.30 20.17
N GLN A 135 0.08 11.94 21.20
CA GLN A 135 -0.51 13.13 21.83
C GLN A 135 -0.62 14.32 20.87
N ALA A 136 0.36 14.48 19.97
CA ALA A 136 0.31 15.54 18.96
C ALA A 136 -0.86 15.34 17.98
N LEU A 137 -1.06 14.11 17.52
CA LEU A 137 -2.20 13.78 16.65
C LEU A 137 -3.55 13.82 17.37
N GLU A 138 -3.59 13.48 18.66
CA GLU A 138 -4.77 13.63 19.52
C GLU A 138 -5.30 15.07 19.47
N VAL A 139 -4.42 16.07 19.66
CA VAL A 139 -4.82 17.48 19.60
C VAL A 139 -5.29 17.90 18.19
N LEU A 140 -4.76 17.30 17.13
CA LEU A 140 -5.23 17.56 15.76
C LEU A 140 -6.64 16.97 15.51
N ILE A 141 -6.96 15.83 16.11
CA ILE A 141 -8.28 15.20 16.06
C ILE A 141 -9.26 15.97 16.94
N ARG A 142 -8.86 16.32 18.15
CA ARG A 142 -9.69 16.95 19.19
C ARG A 142 -8.93 18.11 19.81
N PRO A 143 -9.07 19.33 19.27
CA PRO A 143 -8.34 20.48 19.80
C PRO A 143 -8.92 21.01 21.10
N ASN A 144 -10.22 20.86 21.34
CA ASN A 144 -10.86 21.37 22.54
C ASN A 144 -11.95 20.44 23.06
N SER A 145 -12.47 20.74 24.24
CA SER A 145 -13.53 19.96 24.87
C SER A 145 -14.85 19.92 24.11
N ASN A 146 -15.09 20.87 23.18
CA ASN A 146 -16.27 20.95 22.33
C ASN A 146 -16.21 20.00 21.10
N ALA A 147 -15.03 19.50 20.77
CA ALA A 147 -14.86 18.54 19.69
C ALA A 147 -15.38 17.14 20.07
N PRO A 148 -15.83 16.33 19.08
CA PRO A 148 -16.40 15.01 19.30
C PRO A 148 -15.41 14.09 20.01
N ARG A 149 -15.92 13.31 20.97
CA ARG A 149 -15.15 12.26 21.63
C ARG A 149 -15.24 11.00 20.77
N LEU A 150 -14.08 10.43 20.45
CA LEU A 150 -13.98 9.22 19.67
C LEU A 150 -13.46 8.09 20.56
N SER A 151 -14.19 6.96 20.56
CA SER A 151 -13.77 5.73 21.21
C SER A 151 -13.91 4.58 20.22
N PHE A 152 -12.81 3.95 19.84
CA PHE A 152 -12.80 2.74 19.03
C PHE A 152 -11.47 2.01 19.15
N GLU A 153 -11.50 0.72 18.84
CA GLU A 153 -10.33 -0.14 18.82
C GLU A 153 -10.25 -0.84 17.47
N ALA A 154 -9.05 -0.91 16.91
CA ALA A 154 -8.84 -1.52 15.61
C ALA A 154 -7.44 -2.11 15.50
N THR A 155 -7.35 -3.24 14.81
CA THR A 155 -6.08 -3.91 14.51
C THR A 155 -5.40 -3.25 13.32
N THR A 156 -4.11 -3.01 13.42
CA THR A 156 -3.25 -2.55 12.32
C THR A 156 -2.78 -3.74 11.46
N ARG A 157 -1.99 -3.47 10.43
CA ARG A 157 -1.33 -4.46 9.57
C ARG A 157 -0.22 -5.21 10.29
N SER A 158 0.39 -4.63 11.32
CA SER A 158 1.49 -5.23 12.09
C SER A 158 1.00 -6.10 13.26
N TYR A 159 -0.30 -6.30 13.40
CA TYR A 159 -0.85 -7.11 14.49
C TYR A 159 -0.60 -8.60 14.26
N THR A 160 0.24 -9.21 15.09
CA THR A 160 0.62 -10.62 15.00
C THR A 160 -0.31 -11.58 15.74
N GLY A 161 -1.36 -11.07 16.39
CA GLY A 161 -2.19 -11.88 17.30
C GLY A 161 -1.48 -12.19 18.62
N GLY A 162 -2.25 -12.36 19.69
CA GLY A 162 -1.75 -12.63 21.04
C GLY A 162 -2.64 -12.07 22.14
N ASP A 163 -2.40 -12.48 23.39
CA ASP A 163 -3.17 -12.05 24.56
C ASP A 163 -2.89 -10.58 24.95
N ALA A 164 -1.70 -10.07 24.63
CA ALA A 164 -1.30 -8.69 24.85
C ALA A 164 -1.83 -7.76 23.73
N ARG A 165 -3.11 -7.37 23.82
CA ARG A 165 -3.76 -6.47 22.85
C ARG A 165 -3.08 -5.09 22.81
N HIS A 166 -3.20 -4.32 23.88
CA HIS A 166 -2.66 -2.94 23.94
C HIS A 166 -1.14 -2.90 24.10
N ASP A 167 -0.54 -3.94 24.69
CA ASP A 167 0.89 -4.07 24.92
C ASP A 167 1.63 -4.84 23.82
N CYS A 168 1.04 -4.95 22.63
CA CYS A 168 1.67 -5.58 21.49
C CYS A 168 3.06 -4.96 21.22
N PRO A 169 4.16 -5.75 21.15
CA PRO A 169 5.50 -5.24 20.89
C PRO A 169 5.61 -4.49 19.56
N ALA A 170 4.90 -4.96 18.53
CA ALA A 170 4.87 -4.35 17.20
C ALA A 170 3.92 -3.14 17.09
N GLU A 171 3.36 -2.66 18.21
CA GLU A 171 2.34 -1.61 18.26
C GLU A 171 1.14 -1.89 17.34
N GLY A 172 0.76 -3.17 17.26
CA GLY A 172 -0.19 -3.66 16.29
C GLY A 172 -1.66 -3.31 16.55
N PHE A 173 -1.99 -2.75 17.72
CA PHE A 173 -3.38 -2.55 18.16
C PHE A 173 -3.62 -1.08 18.50
N ALA A 174 -4.43 -0.42 17.67
CA ALA A 174 -4.79 0.98 17.86
C ALA A 174 -6.02 1.13 18.75
N ALA A 175 -5.88 1.88 19.84
CA ALA A 175 -6.97 2.14 20.77
C ALA A 175 -7.14 3.66 20.97
N PHE A 176 -8.34 4.13 20.65
CA PHE A 176 -8.81 5.47 20.98
C PHE A 176 -9.84 5.36 22.09
N SER A 177 -9.63 6.05 23.20
CA SER A 177 -10.53 6.04 24.36
C SER A 177 -10.91 7.45 24.75
N HIS A 178 -12.19 7.79 24.62
CA HIS A 178 -12.77 9.08 25.02
C HIS A 178 -12.10 10.30 24.40
N GLY A 179 -11.56 10.12 23.19
CA GLY A 179 -10.80 11.14 22.46
C GLY A 179 -9.30 11.11 22.69
N SER A 180 -8.76 10.21 23.51
CA SER A 180 -7.31 10.04 23.70
C SER A 180 -6.74 8.86 22.92
N PHE A 181 -5.54 9.03 22.36
CA PHE A 181 -4.88 8.00 21.57
C PHE A 181 -3.91 7.19 22.44
N VAL A 182 -4.36 6.02 22.89
CA VAL A 182 -3.72 5.26 23.97
C VAL A 182 -2.59 4.35 23.46
N SER A 183 -2.84 3.56 22.42
CA SER A 183 -1.89 2.56 21.93
C SER A 183 -1.94 2.44 20.41
N GLY A 184 -0.87 1.90 19.81
CA GLY A 184 -0.79 1.48 18.40
C GLY A 184 -0.24 2.53 17.43
N ARG A 185 0.24 2.06 16.27
CA ARG A 185 0.70 2.93 15.17
C ARG A 185 -0.42 3.15 14.14
N LEU A 186 -0.44 4.32 13.49
CA LEU A 186 -1.39 4.62 12.42
C LEU A 186 -0.84 4.18 11.06
N ASP A 187 -1.57 3.29 10.39
CA ASP A 187 -1.21 2.72 9.08
C ASP A 187 -2.36 2.90 8.06
N LYS A 188 -2.20 2.29 6.88
CA LYS A 188 -3.24 2.26 5.83
C LYS A 188 -4.57 1.69 6.32
N LYS A 189 -4.58 0.73 7.25
CA LYS A 189 -5.83 0.10 7.72
C LYS A 189 -6.66 1.04 8.60
N LEU A 190 -6.04 2.06 9.19
CA LEU A 190 -6.72 3.08 10.00
C LEU A 190 -6.96 4.39 9.25
N LEU A 191 -6.01 4.83 8.41
CA LEU A 191 -6.04 6.13 7.75
C LEU A 191 -6.29 6.09 6.24
N GLY A 192 -6.12 4.93 5.62
CA GLY A 192 -6.14 4.76 4.17
C GLY A 192 -7.53 4.47 3.58
N GLY A 193 -7.59 4.47 2.26
CA GLY A 193 -8.81 4.08 1.53
C GLY A 193 -9.16 2.61 1.78
N GLY A 194 -10.45 2.33 1.96
CA GLY A 194 -10.95 0.98 2.29
C GLY A 194 -11.06 0.68 3.79
N ALA A 195 -10.61 1.59 4.66
CA ALA A 195 -10.63 1.42 6.11
C ALA A 195 -12.05 1.62 6.71
N LYS A 196 -12.89 0.59 6.69
CA LYS A 196 -14.27 0.65 7.28
C LYS A 196 -14.25 0.98 8.77
N ASP A 197 -13.36 0.33 9.51
CA ASP A 197 -13.17 0.52 10.95
C ASP A 197 -12.00 1.49 11.23
N GLY A 198 -11.74 2.40 10.29
CA GLY A 198 -10.67 3.38 10.36
C GLY A 198 -11.06 4.67 11.07
N LEU A 199 -10.07 5.49 11.40
CA LEU A 199 -10.24 6.76 12.09
C LEU A 199 -11.22 7.67 11.35
N PHE A 200 -11.06 7.84 10.04
CA PHE A 200 -11.89 8.75 9.26
C PHE A 200 -13.31 8.25 9.06
N ALA A 201 -13.54 6.93 9.08
CA ALA A 201 -14.86 6.34 9.05
C ALA A 201 -15.61 6.62 10.35
N HIS A 202 -15.00 6.31 11.50
CA HIS A 202 -15.57 6.60 12.82
C HIS A 202 -15.82 8.11 13.03
N LEU A 203 -14.89 8.97 12.62
CA LEU A 203 -15.07 10.43 12.67
C LEU A 203 -16.21 10.91 11.77
N ASN A 204 -16.38 10.32 10.60
CA ASN A 204 -17.48 10.70 9.70
C ASN A 204 -18.85 10.31 10.30
N VAL A 205 -18.94 9.15 10.96
CA VAL A 205 -20.16 8.74 11.66
C VAL A 205 -20.43 9.63 12.88
N ALA A 206 -19.41 9.95 13.68
CA ALA A 206 -19.56 10.70 14.92
C ALA A 206 -19.83 12.22 14.71
N ALA A 207 -19.22 12.83 13.70
CA ALA A 207 -19.20 14.30 13.55
C ALA A 207 -19.44 14.80 12.10
N GLY A 208 -19.73 13.88 11.17
CA GLY A 208 -20.01 14.19 9.79
C GLY A 208 -18.77 14.51 8.95
N GLY A 209 -18.97 14.49 7.63
CA GLY A 209 -17.86 14.53 6.68
C GLY A 209 -17.13 15.86 6.60
N LYS A 210 -17.78 16.97 7.01
CA LYS A 210 -17.10 18.27 7.16
C LYS A 210 -16.04 18.24 8.24
N TYR A 211 -16.31 17.58 9.37
CA TYR A 211 -15.34 17.45 10.46
C TYR A 211 -14.23 16.47 10.08
N SER A 212 -14.59 15.30 9.57
CA SER A 212 -13.64 14.28 9.09
C SER A 212 -12.68 14.84 8.03
N ALA A 213 -13.19 15.56 7.02
CA ALA A 213 -12.35 16.19 5.99
C ALA A 213 -11.44 17.30 6.56
N ARG A 214 -11.88 18.04 7.59
CA ARG A 214 -11.05 19.05 8.28
C ARG A 214 -9.88 18.38 9.01
N VAL A 215 -10.16 17.33 9.79
CA VAL A 215 -9.14 16.56 10.51
C VAL A 215 -8.17 15.91 9.54
N MET A 216 -8.66 15.30 8.45
CA MET A 216 -7.83 14.71 7.41
C MET A 216 -6.90 15.74 6.76
N ALA A 217 -7.40 16.96 6.48
CA ALA A 217 -6.57 18.04 5.96
C ALA A 217 -5.53 18.54 6.97
N ARG A 218 -5.80 18.49 8.28
CA ARG A 218 -4.82 18.77 9.33
C ARG A 218 -3.74 17.70 9.35
N PHE A 219 -4.13 16.43 9.33
CA PHE A 219 -3.22 15.29 9.28
C PHE A 219 -2.28 15.40 8.09
N ALA A 220 -2.81 15.49 6.87
CA ALA A 220 -2.02 15.59 5.65
C ALA A 220 -0.96 16.70 5.70
N ARG A 221 -1.33 17.90 6.20
CA ARG A 221 -0.40 19.03 6.29
C ARG A 221 0.63 18.85 7.40
N ALA A 222 0.19 18.40 8.57
CA ALA A 222 1.04 18.23 9.72
C ALA A 222 2.08 17.14 9.48
N THR A 223 1.65 15.99 8.98
CA THR A 223 2.52 14.86 8.69
C THR A 223 3.47 15.18 7.54
N SER A 224 3.03 15.88 6.50
CA SER A 224 3.92 16.38 5.44
C SER A 224 5.00 17.30 5.99
N ARG A 225 4.64 18.31 6.78
CA ARG A 225 5.62 19.25 7.37
C ARG A 225 6.60 18.55 8.30
N TRP A 226 6.12 17.61 9.12
CA TRP A 226 6.98 16.83 9.99
C TRP A 226 7.93 15.94 9.20
N LEU A 227 7.44 15.24 8.16
CA LEU A 227 8.27 14.39 7.32
C LEU A 227 9.36 15.19 6.57
N MET A 228 9.07 16.43 6.18
CA MET A 228 10.07 17.33 5.58
C MET A 228 11.24 17.64 6.53
N ASN A 229 10.98 17.74 7.84
CA ASN A 229 12.02 17.97 8.84
C ASN A 229 12.71 16.67 9.25
N TYR A 230 11.96 15.57 9.36
CA TYR A 230 12.48 14.26 9.71
C TYR A 230 13.42 13.71 8.62
N GLY A 231 13.05 13.89 7.36
CA GLY A 231 13.76 13.33 6.21
C GLY A 231 13.45 11.84 6.01
N PHE A 232 12.94 11.49 4.84
CA PHE A 232 12.70 10.09 4.47
C PHE A 232 13.18 9.86 3.04
N SER A 233 14.02 8.85 2.86
CA SER A 233 14.62 8.53 1.57
C SER A 233 14.80 7.03 1.44
N LEU A 234 14.95 6.57 0.21
CA LEU A 234 15.23 5.19 -0.14
C LEU A 234 16.41 5.21 -1.12
N GLY A 235 17.48 4.51 -0.77
CA GLY A 235 18.66 4.35 -1.59
C GLY A 235 18.91 2.90 -2.02
N LEU A 236 19.95 2.70 -2.83
CA LEU A 236 20.39 1.36 -3.22
C LEU A 236 20.86 0.52 -2.01
N GLY A 237 21.38 1.18 -0.97
CA GLY A 237 21.80 0.52 0.28
C GLY A 237 20.65 -0.16 1.02
N ASP A 238 19.44 0.39 0.94
CA ASP A 238 18.25 -0.17 1.61
C ASP A 238 17.75 -1.48 0.99
N VAL A 239 18.17 -1.76 -0.25
CA VAL A 239 17.84 -2.98 -0.99
C VAL A 239 19.09 -3.83 -1.28
N SER A 240 20.18 -3.55 -0.58
CA SER A 240 21.41 -4.33 -0.70
C SER A 240 21.25 -5.69 -0.04
N THR A 241 21.85 -6.72 -0.66
CA THR A 241 21.78 -8.09 -0.14
C THR A 241 22.84 -8.30 0.93
N THR A 242 22.45 -8.91 2.06
CA THR A 242 23.39 -9.31 3.12
C THR A 242 23.83 -10.77 2.91
N ALA A 243 24.99 -11.14 3.46
CA ALA A 243 25.48 -12.52 3.39
C ALA A 243 24.50 -13.52 4.03
N GLU A 244 23.83 -13.10 5.12
CA GLU A 244 22.79 -13.90 5.76
C GLU A 244 21.59 -14.15 4.83
N LEU A 245 21.11 -13.10 4.15
CA LEU A 245 20.01 -13.24 3.20
C LEU A 245 20.38 -14.13 2.01
N GLU A 246 21.59 -13.97 1.46
CA GLU A 246 22.06 -14.82 0.36
C GLU A 246 22.20 -16.30 0.79
N SER A 247 22.65 -16.57 2.02
CA SER A 247 22.67 -17.94 2.56
C SER A 247 21.25 -18.52 2.64
N ARG A 248 20.32 -17.81 3.31
CA ARG A 248 18.93 -18.26 3.45
C ARG A 248 18.24 -18.46 2.09
N LYS A 249 18.46 -17.53 1.16
CA LYS A 249 17.98 -17.62 -0.22
C LYS A 249 18.52 -18.87 -0.92
N LYS A 250 19.81 -19.14 -0.81
CA LYS A 250 20.44 -20.34 -1.39
C LYS A 250 19.83 -21.62 -0.82
N ASP A 251 19.58 -21.66 0.49
CA ASP A 251 18.95 -22.81 1.15
C ASP A 251 17.53 -23.03 0.63
N VAL A 252 16.71 -21.97 0.58
CA VAL A 252 15.33 -22.02 0.06
C VAL A 252 15.30 -22.47 -1.40
N LEU A 253 16.17 -21.91 -2.25
CA LEU A 253 16.24 -22.25 -3.67
C LEU A 253 16.71 -23.69 -3.89
N SER A 254 17.75 -24.12 -3.16
CA SER A 254 18.30 -25.47 -3.28
C SER A 254 17.28 -26.54 -2.88
N ALA A 255 16.57 -26.34 -1.76
CA ALA A 255 15.49 -27.22 -1.33
C ALA A 255 14.35 -27.28 -2.37
N ALA A 256 13.89 -26.13 -2.86
CA ALA A 256 12.82 -26.09 -3.84
C ALA A 256 13.19 -26.72 -5.18
N PHE A 257 14.43 -26.52 -5.66
CA PHE A 257 14.89 -27.15 -6.89
C PHE A 257 15.07 -28.66 -6.74
N ALA A 258 15.57 -29.14 -5.60
CA ALA A 258 15.63 -30.58 -5.31
C ALA A 258 14.23 -31.22 -5.29
N GLU A 259 13.23 -30.55 -4.71
CA GLU A 259 11.84 -31.00 -4.75
C GLU A 259 11.27 -31.00 -6.19
N CYS A 260 11.55 -29.96 -6.98
CA CYS A 260 11.14 -29.91 -8.39
C CYS A 260 11.78 -31.06 -9.19
N ASP A 261 13.06 -31.33 -8.99
CA ASP A 261 13.77 -32.42 -9.66
C ASP A 261 13.21 -33.78 -9.26
N ALA A 262 12.83 -33.97 -7.99
CA ALA A 262 12.16 -35.18 -7.52
C ALA A 262 10.80 -35.36 -8.23
N LEU A 263 9.97 -34.32 -8.31
CA LEU A 263 8.69 -34.36 -9.03
C LEU A 263 8.86 -34.68 -10.51
N ILE A 264 9.88 -34.11 -11.16
CA ILE A 264 10.20 -34.37 -12.56
C ILE A 264 10.60 -35.84 -12.75
N ARG A 265 11.41 -36.41 -11.84
CA ARG A 265 11.78 -37.84 -11.88
C ARG A 265 10.56 -38.73 -11.66
N SER A 266 9.74 -38.46 -10.65
CA SER A 266 8.51 -39.24 -10.41
C SER A 266 7.56 -39.24 -11.60
N ALA A 267 7.45 -38.12 -12.31
CA ALA A 267 6.67 -38.04 -13.54
C ALA A 267 7.30 -38.82 -14.70
N ALA A 268 8.63 -38.82 -14.82
CA ALA A 268 9.34 -39.61 -15.83
C ALA A 268 9.23 -41.12 -15.58
N ASP A 269 9.24 -41.53 -14.31
CA ASP A 269 9.08 -42.92 -13.87
C ASP A 269 7.60 -43.38 -13.87
N GLY A 270 6.66 -42.48 -14.16
CA GLY A 270 5.22 -42.77 -14.18
C GLY A 270 4.60 -43.03 -12.80
N THR A 271 5.28 -42.64 -11.72
CA THR A 271 4.86 -42.86 -10.32
C THR A 271 4.06 -41.69 -9.74
N LEU A 272 3.94 -40.58 -10.47
CA LEU A 272 3.17 -39.42 -10.04
C LEU A 272 1.67 -39.66 -10.26
N ASP A 273 0.88 -39.57 -9.19
CA ASP A 273 -0.58 -39.69 -9.29
C ASP A 273 -1.20 -38.47 -9.99
N PRO A 274 -2.00 -38.67 -11.06
CA PRO A 274 -2.65 -37.58 -11.76
C PRO A 274 -3.77 -36.97 -10.91
N LEU A 275 -3.86 -35.63 -10.91
CA LEU A 275 -4.97 -34.93 -10.28
C LEU A 275 -6.28 -35.17 -11.06
N PRO A 276 -7.44 -35.16 -10.38
CA PRO A 276 -8.74 -35.36 -11.02
C PRO A 276 -8.96 -34.42 -12.22
N GLY A 277 -9.23 -34.99 -13.39
CA GLY A 277 -9.48 -34.22 -14.62
C GLY A 277 -8.24 -33.62 -15.28
N MET A 278 -7.03 -33.97 -14.82
CA MET A 278 -5.77 -33.51 -15.41
C MET A 278 -4.95 -34.68 -15.96
N SER A 279 -4.18 -34.42 -17.01
CA SER A 279 -3.16 -35.37 -17.47
C SER A 279 -1.95 -35.40 -16.52
N LEU A 280 -1.11 -36.42 -16.62
CA LEU A 280 0.15 -36.51 -15.85
C LEU A 280 1.02 -35.26 -16.04
N ALA A 281 1.18 -34.79 -17.28
CA ALA A 281 1.97 -33.60 -17.59
C ALA A 281 1.35 -32.31 -17.04
N GLN A 282 0.03 -32.19 -17.06
CA GLN A 282 -0.67 -31.05 -16.47
C GLN A 282 -0.57 -31.05 -14.94
N THR A 283 -0.63 -32.24 -14.34
CA THR A 283 -0.46 -32.44 -12.90
C THR A 283 0.95 -32.03 -12.46
N LEU A 284 1.98 -32.48 -13.17
CA LEU A 284 3.37 -32.07 -12.95
C LEU A 284 3.52 -30.55 -13.03
N GLU A 285 3.01 -29.92 -14.10
CA GLU A 285 3.08 -28.46 -14.27
C GLU A 285 2.37 -27.70 -13.15
N SER A 286 1.22 -28.21 -12.67
CA SER A 286 0.48 -27.63 -11.55
C SER A 286 1.31 -27.66 -10.26
N HIS A 287 1.88 -28.83 -9.92
CA HIS A 287 2.73 -28.98 -8.73
C HIS A 287 3.99 -28.11 -8.80
N LEU A 288 4.67 -28.08 -9.95
CA LEU A 288 5.87 -27.26 -10.13
C LEU A 288 5.54 -25.77 -10.00
N ASN A 289 4.46 -25.29 -10.62
CA ASN A 289 4.08 -23.89 -10.56
C ASN A 289 3.68 -23.47 -9.13
N ALA A 290 2.94 -24.32 -8.42
CA ALA A 290 2.59 -24.08 -7.02
C ALA A 290 3.83 -23.99 -6.12
N LYS A 291 4.77 -24.94 -6.27
CA LYS A 291 5.99 -24.98 -5.48
C LYS A 291 6.89 -23.77 -5.74
N LEU A 292 7.10 -23.41 -7.01
CA LEU A 292 7.93 -22.27 -7.39
C LEU A 292 7.29 -20.92 -7.02
N SER A 293 5.96 -20.86 -6.92
CA SER A 293 5.25 -19.68 -6.40
C SER A 293 5.45 -19.51 -4.90
N GLU A 294 5.54 -20.61 -4.14
CA GLU A 294 5.81 -20.61 -2.69
C GLU A 294 7.23 -20.08 -2.38
N VAL A 295 8.22 -20.43 -3.20
CA VAL A 295 9.62 -19.98 -3.05
C VAL A 295 9.70 -18.47 -2.93
N ARG A 296 8.94 -17.75 -3.77
CA ARG A 296 8.93 -16.28 -3.77
C ARG A 296 8.40 -15.71 -2.46
N SER A 297 7.39 -16.34 -1.85
CA SER A 297 6.87 -15.93 -0.54
C SER A 297 7.91 -16.16 0.55
N LYS A 298 8.50 -17.37 0.60
CA LYS A 298 9.55 -17.73 1.57
C LYS A 298 10.77 -16.81 1.50
N CYS A 299 11.20 -16.48 0.28
CA CYS A 299 12.26 -15.50 0.06
C CYS A 299 11.87 -14.09 0.54
N GLY A 300 10.59 -13.71 0.40
CA GLY A 300 10.08 -12.44 0.92
C GLY A 300 10.07 -12.38 2.45
N ASP A 301 9.61 -13.44 3.10
CA ASP A 301 9.61 -13.54 4.56
C ASP A 301 11.05 -13.53 5.11
N ALA A 302 11.96 -14.26 4.44
CA ALA A 302 13.38 -14.23 4.75
C ALA A 302 13.97 -12.81 4.60
N ALA A 303 13.67 -12.11 3.50
CA ALA A 303 14.14 -10.74 3.28
C ALA A 303 13.62 -9.78 4.37
N VAL A 304 12.32 -9.83 4.68
CA VAL A 304 11.71 -8.99 5.71
C VAL A 304 12.31 -9.25 7.09
N SER A 305 12.61 -10.51 7.43
CA SER A 305 13.19 -10.86 8.73
C SER A 305 14.63 -10.38 8.94
N VAL A 306 15.38 -10.15 7.85
CA VAL A 306 16.78 -9.71 7.90
C VAL A 306 16.89 -8.17 7.86
N LEU A 307 15.88 -7.50 7.32
CA LEU A 307 15.84 -6.04 7.28
C LEU A 307 15.62 -5.45 8.68
N GLY A 308 16.40 -4.42 9.01
CA GLY A 308 16.20 -3.65 10.24
C GLY A 308 14.88 -2.88 10.24
N GLU A 309 14.34 -2.59 11.43
CA GLU A 309 13.06 -1.88 11.60
C GLU A 309 13.04 -0.51 10.89
N HIS A 310 14.19 0.18 10.85
CA HIS A 310 14.32 1.50 10.24
C HIS A 310 14.58 1.49 8.73
N ASN A 311 14.55 0.32 8.08
CA ASN A 311 14.70 0.24 6.63
C ASN A 311 13.51 0.91 5.92
N ALA A 312 13.80 1.79 4.95
CA ALA A 312 12.77 2.58 4.27
C ALA A 312 11.77 1.73 3.46
N PRO A 313 12.19 0.79 2.58
CA PRO A 313 11.27 -0.14 1.90
C PRO A 313 10.36 -0.89 2.86
N LEU A 314 10.90 -1.39 3.98
CA LEU A 314 10.12 -2.09 4.99
C LEU A 314 9.08 -1.17 5.64
N THR A 315 9.49 0.03 6.05
CA THR A 315 8.59 1.04 6.62
C THR A 315 7.43 1.38 5.68
N MET A 316 7.70 1.52 4.38
CA MET A 316 6.66 1.80 3.37
C MET A 316 5.68 0.62 3.19
N ALA A 317 6.20 -0.61 3.18
CA ALA A 317 5.37 -1.82 3.04
C ALA A 317 4.48 -2.07 4.29
N VAL A 318 5.04 -1.85 5.49
CA VAL A 318 4.34 -2.04 6.77
C VAL A 318 3.29 -0.97 6.98
N SER A 319 3.65 0.32 6.81
CA SER A 319 2.69 1.44 6.88
C SER A 319 1.61 1.34 5.79
N GLY A 320 1.90 0.64 4.70
CA GLY A 320 1.01 0.46 3.56
C GLY A 320 0.95 1.70 2.65
N SER A 321 1.96 2.57 2.70
CA SER A 321 2.05 3.75 1.83
C SER A 321 2.30 3.38 0.38
N LYS A 322 3.28 2.51 0.13
CA LYS A 322 3.59 1.96 -1.20
C LYS A 322 4.45 0.70 -1.06
N GLY A 323 4.27 -0.23 -2.00
CA GLY A 323 4.99 -1.50 -2.01
C GLY A 323 4.42 -2.55 -1.04
N SER A 324 5.00 -3.73 -1.10
CA SER A 324 4.63 -4.92 -0.32
C SER A 324 5.87 -5.76 -0.02
N ALA A 325 5.75 -6.74 0.88
CA ALA A 325 6.81 -7.72 1.14
C ALA A 325 7.27 -8.43 -0.15
N LEU A 326 6.35 -8.64 -1.10
CA LEU A 326 6.67 -9.21 -2.41
C LEU A 326 7.59 -8.31 -3.23
N ASN A 327 7.40 -6.98 -3.20
CA ASN A 327 8.28 -6.07 -3.92
C ASN A 327 9.69 -6.08 -3.33
N ILE A 328 9.80 -6.13 -2.00
CA ILE A 328 11.08 -6.28 -1.30
C ILE A 328 11.76 -7.59 -1.71
N ALA A 329 11.02 -8.69 -1.75
CA ALA A 329 11.51 -9.99 -2.20
C ALA A 329 12.10 -9.94 -3.62
N GLN A 330 11.43 -9.26 -4.55
CA GLN A 330 11.89 -9.13 -5.94
C GLN A 330 13.13 -8.25 -6.07
N MET A 331 13.22 -7.18 -5.28
CA MET A 331 14.37 -6.30 -5.28
C MET A 331 15.61 -6.97 -4.70
N MET A 332 15.46 -7.70 -3.58
CA MET A 332 16.59 -8.24 -2.81
C MET A 332 16.85 -9.73 -3.02
N ALA A 333 15.82 -10.57 -2.98
CA ALA A 333 15.97 -12.03 -2.91
C ALA A 333 15.85 -12.71 -4.29
N CYS A 334 14.65 -12.79 -4.86
CA CYS A 334 14.42 -13.35 -6.19
C CYS A 334 13.16 -12.79 -6.86
N VAL A 335 13.19 -12.64 -8.19
CA VAL A 335 12.00 -12.20 -8.96
C VAL A 335 10.94 -13.32 -9.00
N GLY A 336 11.37 -14.57 -9.10
CA GLY A 336 10.52 -15.77 -9.04
C GLY A 336 10.01 -16.25 -10.41
N GLN A 337 9.04 -17.17 -10.38
CA GLN A 337 8.49 -17.81 -11.57
C GLN A 337 7.75 -16.81 -12.49
N GLN A 338 8.13 -16.78 -13.76
CA GLN A 338 7.42 -16.05 -14.81
C GLN A 338 6.37 -16.95 -15.45
N THR A 339 5.15 -16.45 -15.59
CA THR A 339 4.03 -17.18 -16.16
C THR A 339 3.46 -16.43 -17.35
N VAL A 340 3.08 -17.16 -18.40
CA VAL A 340 2.34 -16.64 -19.55
C VAL A 340 1.04 -17.43 -19.68
N SER A 341 -0.09 -16.73 -19.63
CA SER A 341 -1.45 -17.27 -19.68
C SER A 341 -1.70 -18.37 -18.64
N GLY A 342 -1.27 -18.08 -17.40
CA GLY A 342 -1.45 -18.94 -16.24
C GLY A 342 -0.56 -20.19 -16.20
N LYS A 343 0.37 -20.35 -17.15
CA LYS A 343 1.29 -21.49 -17.24
C LYS A 343 2.74 -21.01 -17.22
N ARG A 344 3.67 -21.90 -16.84
CA ARG A 344 5.11 -21.64 -17.03
C ARG A 344 5.44 -21.45 -18.51
N ILE A 345 6.62 -20.93 -18.81
CA ILE A 345 7.01 -20.62 -20.18
C ILE A 345 6.95 -21.88 -21.04
N LYS A 346 6.16 -21.81 -22.11
CA LYS A 346 5.97 -22.91 -23.07
C LYS A 346 7.20 -23.05 -23.97
N ASN A 347 7.29 -24.21 -24.62
CA ASN A 347 8.28 -24.41 -25.66
C ASN A 347 7.88 -23.62 -26.91
N SER A 348 8.62 -22.54 -27.19
CA SER A 348 8.45 -21.75 -28.41
C SER A 348 9.23 -22.35 -29.59
N PHE A 349 10.26 -23.15 -29.31
CA PHE A 349 11.02 -23.92 -30.30
C PHE A 349 10.65 -25.41 -30.20
N ILE A 350 11.16 -26.20 -31.14
CA ILE A 350 11.02 -27.66 -31.16
C ILE A 350 11.54 -28.23 -29.84
N ASP A 351 10.61 -28.65 -28.98
CA ASP A 351 10.80 -29.27 -27.67
C ASP A 351 11.61 -28.47 -26.64
N ARG A 352 11.77 -27.15 -26.82
CA ARG A 352 12.51 -26.30 -25.86
C ARG A 352 12.01 -24.86 -25.83
N SER A 353 12.27 -24.16 -24.74
CA SER A 353 11.89 -22.75 -24.54
C SER A 353 12.83 -21.78 -25.27
N LEU A 354 14.15 -22.00 -25.17
CA LEU A 354 15.19 -21.22 -25.85
C LEU A 354 16.23 -22.16 -26.49
N PRO A 355 16.97 -21.71 -27.53
CA PRO A 355 18.00 -22.53 -28.16
C PRO A 355 19.17 -22.89 -27.24
N HIS A 356 19.32 -22.17 -26.13
CA HIS A 356 20.34 -22.39 -25.10
C HIS A 356 20.03 -23.56 -24.16
N PHE A 357 18.78 -24.02 -24.13
CA PHE A 357 18.38 -25.18 -23.32
C PHE A 357 18.32 -26.45 -24.17
N PRO A 358 18.74 -27.60 -23.60
CA PRO A 358 18.46 -28.94 -24.13
C PRO A 358 16.99 -29.15 -24.50
N ARG A 359 16.75 -30.09 -25.42
CA ARG A 359 15.39 -30.53 -25.77
C ARG A 359 14.75 -31.27 -24.59
N HIS A 360 13.44 -31.13 -24.46
CA HIS A 360 12.60 -31.70 -23.42
C HIS A 360 12.93 -31.25 -21.99
N GLU A 361 13.72 -30.19 -21.82
CA GLU A 361 14.04 -29.68 -20.50
C GLU A 361 12.81 -29.04 -19.81
N VAL A 362 12.52 -29.51 -18.60
CA VAL A 362 11.39 -29.05 -17.76
C VAL A 362 11.82 -28.38 -16.46
N SER A 363 13.14 -28.18 -16.31
CA SER A 363 13.77 -27.54 -15.15
C SER A 363 13.17 -26.14 -14.91
N PRO A 364 13.18 -25.65 -13.65
CA PRO A 364 12.72 -24.30 -13.34
C PRO A 364 13.37 -23.22 -14.21
N ALA A 365 14.69 -23.30 -14.42
CA ALA A 365 15.44 -22.34 -15.23
C ALA A 365 15.02 -22.34 -16.71
N ALA A 366 14.82 -23.52 -17.31
CA ALA A 366 14.37 -23.65 -18.69
C ALA A 366 12.91 -23.15 -18.88
N ARG A 367 12.13 -23.09 -17.80
CA ARG A 367 10.70 -22.77 -17.82
C ARG A 367 10.35 -21.42 -17.20
N GLY A 368 11.32 -20.52 -17.10
CA GLY A 368 11.06 -19.12 -16.75
C GLY A 368 11.14 -18.79 -15.26
N PHE A 369 11.77 -19.64 -14.44
CA PHE A 369 12.10 -19.27 -13.07
C PHE A 369 13.29 -18.31 -13.04
N VAL A 370 13.12 -17.14 -12.41
CA VAL A 370 14.18 -16.15 -12.22
C VAL A 370 14.67 -16.22 -10.78
N ALA A 371 15.87 -16.80 -10.59
CA ALA A 371 16.46 -17.01 -9.28
C ALA A 371 17.16 -15.75 -8.74
N ASN A 372 17.58 -14.87 -9.66
CA ASN A 372 18.18 -13.59 -9.33
C ASN A 372 17.15 -12.55 -8.89
N SER A 373 17.62 -11.53 -8.18
CA SER A 373 16.85 -10.35 -7.81
C SER A 373 17.16 -9.17 -8.75
N PHE A 374 16.40 -8.08 -8.64
CA PHE A 374 16.75 -6.86 -9.37
C PHE A 374 18.07 -6.25 -8.90
N TYR A 375 18.44 -6.43 -7.63
CA TYR A 375 19.73 -5.99 -7.11
C TYR A 375 20.90 -6.80 -7.70
N SER A 376 20.79 -8.13 -7.76
CA SER A 376 21.86 -8.98 -8.30
C SER A 376 21.96 -8.93 -9.84
N GLY A 377 20.90 -8.46 -10.50
CA GLY A 377 20.79 -8.44 -11.96
C GLY A 377 20.34 -9.79 -12.54
N LEU A 378 19.62 -9.73 -13.67
CA LEU A 378 19.07 -10.90 -14.34
C LEU A 378 20.04 -11.43 -15.41
N ARG A 379 20.11 -12.75 -15.55
CA ARG A 379 20.79 -13.40 -16.69
C ARG A 379 20.02 -13.13 -17.99
N PRO A 380 20.66 -13.22 -19.18
CA PRO A 380 19.98 -12.98 -20.45
C PRO A 380 18.73 -13.85 -20.67
N THR A 381 18.76 -15.13 -20.26
CA THR A 381 17.61 -16.04 -20.34
C THR A 381 16.48 -15.62 -19.39
N GLU A 382 16.82 -15.26 -18.15
CA GLU A 382 15.88 -14.77 -17.14
C GLU A 382 15.24 -13.45 -17.58
N PHE A 383 16.04 -12.51 -18.11
CA PHE A 383 15.57 -11.24 -18.63
C PHE A 383 14.55 -11.46 -19.75
N PHE A 384 14.87 -12.32 -20.72
CA PHE A 384 13.96 -12.62 -21.82
C PHE A 384 12.64 -13.20 -21.32
N PHE A 385 12.65 -14.18 -20.42
CA PHE A 385 11.44 -14.73 -19.83
C PHE A 385 10.65 -13.70 -19.01
N HIS A 386 11.33 -12.81 -18.29
CA HIS A 386 10.68 -11.72 -17.57
C HIS A 386 9.99 -10.74 -18.53
N THR A 387 10.62 -10.41 -19.66
CA THR A 387 9.99 -9.55 -20.68
C THR A 387 8.78 -10.21 -21.35
N MET A 388 8.77 -11.53 -21.51
CA MET A 388 7.61 -12.26 -22.04
C MET A 388 6.40 -12.12 -21.12
N ALA A 389 6.57 -12.36 -19.81
CA ALA A 389 5.51 -12.19 -18.82
C ALA A 389 5.08 -10.72 -18.69
N GLY A 390 6.03 -9.79 -18.69
CA GLY A 390 5.74 -8.35 -18.69
C GLY A 390 4.93 -7.90 -19.90
N ARG A 391 5.21 -8.45 -21.09
CA ARG A 391 4.45 -8.15 -22.31
C ARG A 391 2.99 -8.59 -22.21
N GLU A 392 2.70 -9.75 -21.63
CA GLU A 392 1.33 -10.20 -21.42
C GLU A 392 0.55 -9.19 -20.56
N GLY A 393 1.14 -8.72 -19.45
CA GLY A 393 0.50 -7.73 -18.58
C GLY A 393 0.20 -6.40 -19.29
N LEU A 394 1.11 -5.93 -20.16
CA LEU A 394 0.89 -4.72 -20.95
C LEU A 394 -0.23 -4.89 -21.98
N VAL A 395 -0.29 -6.03 -22.66
CA VAL A 395 -1.34 -6.34 -23.63
C VAL A 395 -2.70 -6.49 -22.93
N ASP A 396 -2.74 -7.20 -21.80
CA ASP A 396 -3.94 -7.40 -20.99
C ASP A 396 -4.50 -6.06 -20.48
N THR A 397 -3.62 -5.14 -20.05
CA THR A 397 -4.01 -3.78 -19.65
C THR A 397 -4.69 -3.03 -20.80
N ALA A 398 -4.14 -3.12 -22.02
CA ALA A 398 -4.71 -2.46 -23.19
C ALA A 398 -6.08 -3.06 -23.58
N VAL A 399 -6.20 -4.38 -23.60
CA VAL A 399 -7.44 -5.08 -24.00
C VAL A 399 -8.55 -4.88 -22.96
N LYS A 400 -8.24 -5.09 -21.66
CA LYS A 400 -9.22 -4.93 -20.59
C LYS A 400 -9.78 -3.52 -20.51
N THR A 401 -8.99 -2.51 -20.84
CA THR A 401 -9.46 -1.12 -20.84
C THR A 401 -10.63 -0.92 -21.81
N ALA A 402 -10.54 -1.48 -23.03
CA ALA A 402 -11.61 -1.38 -24.02
C ALA A 402 -12.86 -2.18 -23.61
N GLU A 403 -12.69 -3.43 -23.16
CA GLU A 403 -13.80 -4.31 -22.78
C GLU A 403 -14.54 -3.80 -21.55
N THR A 404 -13.80 -3.42 -20.49
CA THR A 404 -14.41 -2.92 -19.24
C THR A 404 -15.18 -1.62 -19.47
N GLY A 405 -14.67 -0.71 -20.32
CA GLY A 405 -15.38 0.51 -20.71
C GLY A 405 -16.69 0.21 -21.46
N TYR A 406 -16.67 -0.75 -22.39
CA TYR A 406 -17.87 -1.16 -23.11
C TYR A 406 -18.91 -1.82 -22.19
N ILE A 407 -18.47 -2.73 -21.31
CA ILE A 407 -19.34 -3.36 -20.30
C ILE A 407 -19.96 -2.30 -19.39
N TYR A 408 -19.16 -1.34 -18.91
CA TYR A 408 -19.65 -0.28 -18.03
C TYR A 408 -20.73 0.60 -18.70
N ARG A 409 -20.64 0.81 -20.02
CA ARG A 409 -21.67 1.54 -20.78
C ARG A 409 -22.96 0.72 -21.01
N ARG A 410 -22.86 -0.61 -21.01
CA ARG A 410 -24.01 -1.51 -21.20
C ARG A 410 -24.81 -1.72 -19.92
N LEU A 411 -24.14 -1.72 -18.78
CA LEU A 411 -24.77 -1.66 -17.45
C LEU A 411 -25.41 -0.28 -17.24
#